data_AF-A0A6I7QGY5-F1
#
_entry.id   AF-A0A6I7QGY5-F1
#
_cell.length_a   1.000
_cell.length_b   1.000
_cell.length_c   1.000
_cell.angle_alpha   90.00
_cell.angle_beta   90.00
_cell.angle_gamma   90.00
#
_symmetry.space_group_name_H-M   'P 1'
#
loop_
_entity.id
_entity.type
_entity.pdbx_description
1 polymer ?
#
loop_
_entity_poly.entity_id
_entity_poly.type
_entity_poly.pdbx_seq_one_letter_code
_entity_poly.pdbx_strand_id
1 'polypeptide(L)'
;METTSILPLLILISSLIPGILILLLREEQVPMRTFLNLFGAVAKVGLVAWVFAGYLRGEEYNYIFSLSPDLTFSLRVDQLGLLFAALSSVLWLVTTLYAIGYLEGGQHRRRFFAFFSLCVTASTGIALSGNVVTFFIFYEFLTLSTYPLVVHRGTDKAVEAGRTYLWYTIGGGTVLFLGVVGLFVIAGPIYFGQTEIIAGLVSEHKTQLTILFFLMLAGLAVKAAIFPLHGWLPVSMVAPAPVSALLHAVAVVKAGAFGIVRLVYDVYGIGTAEQMNLLTPLAVFAAFTIVYGSVRALFQDDFKKRLAYSTVSQLSYIALGVAITGVLSTTGAVVHLVHQGIMKITMFFAAGNVAETYGYYKISQLNGIGRRMPLTMGAFTIAVFGMIGLPPVAGFI
;
A
#
# COMPACT_ATOMS: atom_id res chain seq x y z
N MET A 1 1.53 -14.17 30.10
CA MET A 1 1.22 -12.73 30.13
C MET A 1 1.92 -12.13 28.92
N GLU A 2 1.17 -11.84 27.85
CA GLU A 2 1.75 -11.15 26.69
C GLU A 2 2.29 -9.79 27.16
N THR A 3 3.58 -9.56 26.97
CA THR A 3 4.21 -8.29 27.32
C THR A 3 3.75 -7.21 26.36
N THR A 4 2.90 -6.30 26.83
CA THR A 4 2.49 -5.11 26.08
C THR A 4 3.69 -4.19 25.90
N SER A 5 4.30 -4.18 24.72
CA SER A 5 5.33 -3.24 24.34
C SER A 5 4.70 -1.98 23.76
N ILE A 6 5.17 -0.80 24.17
CA ILE A 6 4.72 0.48 23.60
C ILE A 6 5.35 0.78 22.24
N LEU A 7 6.37 0.02 21.81
CA LEU A 7 7.12 0.30 20.58
C LEU A 7 6.27 0.30 19.29
N PRO A 8 5.36 -0.67 19.04
CA PRO A 8 4.49 -0.63 17.88
C PRO A 8 3.60 0.64 17.85
N LEU A 9 3.14 1.07 19.03
CA LEU A 9 2.38 2.29 19.17
C LEU A 9 3.23 3.53 18.88
N LEU A 10 4.48 3.60 19.37
CA LEU A 10 5.41 4.69 19.07
C LEU A 10 5.72 4.79 17.56
N ILE A 11 5.91 3.65 16.89
CA ILE A 11 6.07 3.61 15.42
C ILE A 11 4.87 4.24 14.72
N LEU A 12 3.65 3.98 15.19
CA LEU A 12 2.44 4.55 14.63
C LEU A 12 2.34 6.06 14.91
N ILE A 13 2.58 6.44 16.16
CA ILE A 13 2.51 7.82 16.66
C ILE A 13 3.52 8.75 15.96
N SER A 14 4.69 8.21 15.57
CA SER A 14 5.75 8.97 14.89
C SER A 14 5.32 9.67 13.60
N SER A 15 4.26 9.19 12.93
CA SER A 15 3.64 9.87 11.79
C SER A 15 2.28 10.48 12.11
N LEU A 16 1.55 9.92 13.08
CA LEU A 16 0.22 10.41 13.46
C LEU A 16 0.30 11.81 14.09
N ILE A 17 1.18 11.99 15.09
CA ILE A 17 1.30 13.26 15.81
C ILE A 17 1.75 14.37 14.85
N PRO A 18 2.83 14.20 14.05
CA PRO A 18 3.17 15.20 13.05
C PRO A 18 2.01 15.52 12.11
N GLY A 19 1.29 14.50 11.60
CA GLY A 19 0.14 14.71 10.73
C GLY A 19 -0.95 15.59 11.35
N ILE A 20 -1.31 15.34 12.61
CA ILE A 20 -2.31 16.14 13.35
C ILE A 20 -1.77 17.55 13.64
N LEU A 21 -0.55 17.66 14.15
CA LEU A 21 0.05 18.96 14.48
C LEU A 21 0.17 19.85 13.24
N ILE A 22 0.52 19.28 12.08
CA ILE A 22 0.60 20.02 10.82
C ILE A 22 -0.77 20.59 10.42
N LEU A 23 -1.88 19.89 10.67
CA LEU A 23 -3.22 20.44 10.39
C LEU A 23 -3.52 21.70 11.20
N LEU A 24 -2.97 21.80 12.41
CA LEU A 24 -3.15 22.92 13.32
C LEU A 24 -2.21 24.11 13.01
N LEU A 25 -1.17 23.90 12.20
CA LEU A 25 -0.26 24.96 11.80
C LEU A 25 -0.92 25.94 10.82
N ARG A 26 -0.36 27.16 10.77
CA ARG A 26 -0.66 28.12 9.70
C ARG A 26 0.12 27.77 8.44
N GLU A 27 -0.37 28.17 7.27
CA GLU A 27 0.24 27.79 5.98
C GLU A 27 1.67 28.36 5.82
N GLU A 28 1.93 29.52 6.43
CA GLU A 28 3.19 30.26 6.38
C GLU A 28 4.29 29.63 7.26
N GLN A 29 3.94 28.73 8.18
CA GLN A 29 4.88 28.08 9.11
C GLN A 29 5.67 26.94 8.43
N VAL A 30 6.29 27.24 7.29
CA VAL A 30 7.05 26.29 6.47
C VAL A 30 8.16 25.58 7.27
N PRO A 31 9.02 26.27 8.05
CA PRO A 31 10.12 25.60 8.75
C PRO A 31 9.63 24.58 9.79
N MET A 32 8.60 24.94 10.57
CA MET A 32 8.01 24.06 11.58
C MET A 32 7.36 22.83 10.93
N ARG A 33 6.61 23.02 9.84
CA ARG A 33 6.00 21.91 9.09
C ARG A 33 7.07 20.96 8.55
N THR A 34 8.13 21.49 7.96
CA THR A 34 9.23 20.69 7.41
C THR A 34 9.95 19.92 8.52
N PHE A 35 10.23 20.58 9.65
CA PHE A 35 10.83 19.95 10.82
C PHE A 35 9.98 18.79 11.35
N LEU A 36 8.67 19.01 11.58
CA LEU A 36 7.78 17.96 12.09
C LEU A 36 7.69 16.74 11.18
N ASN A 37 7.58 16.94 9.85
CA ASN A 37 7.55 15.81 8.91
C ASN A 37 8.87 15.05 8.88
N LEU A 38 10.00 15.75 8.75
CA LEU A 38 11.32 15.10 8.66
C LEU A 38 11.69 14.42 9.97
N PHE A 39 11.43 15.06 11.12
CA PHE A 39 11.62 14.45 12.42
C PHE A 39 10.77 13.19 12.56
N GLY A 40 9.48 13.25 12.23
CA GLY A 40 8.61 12.07 12.24
C GLY A 40 9.12 10.93 11.35
N ALA A 41 9.58 11.27 10.13
CA ALA A 41 10.11 10.30 9.18
C ALA A 41 11.41 9.63 9.66
N VAL A 42 12.37 10.42 10.15
CA VAL A 42 13.63 9.91 10.69
C VAL A 42 13.37 9.08 11.96
N ALA A 43 12.50 9.56 12.85
CA ALA A 43 12.12 8.83 14.05
C ALA A 43 11.47 7.48 13.70
N LYS A 44 10.57 7.43 12.72
CA LYS A 44 9.94 6.17 12.28
C LYS A 44 10.96 5.18 11.74
N VAL A 45 11.88 5.63 10.87
CA VAL A 45 12.96 4.77 10.35
C VAL A 45 13.81 4.22 11.49
N GLY A 46 14.19 5.07 12.46
CA GLY A 46 14.95 4.65 13.63
C GLY A 46 14.21 3.64 14.51
N LEU A 47 12.92 3.87 14.79
CA LEU A 47 12.08 2.96 15.57
C LEU A 47 11.87 1.62 14.88
N VAL A 48 11.62 1.62 13.57
CA VAL A 48 11.47 0.38 12.78
C VAL A 48 12.80 -0.38 12.74
N ALA A 49 13.94 0.30 12.58
CA ALA A 49 15.25 -0.33 12.63
C ALA A 49 15.56 -0.94 14.02
N TRP A 50 15.18 -0.26 15.10
CA TRP A 50 15.29 -0.80 16.46
C TRP A 50 14.46 -2.07 16.60
N VAL A 51 13.16 -2.01 16.29
CA VAL A 51 12.27 -3.16 16.37
C VAL A 51 12.78 -4.30 15.48
N PHE A 52 13.32 -4.00 14.30
CA PHE A 52 13.94 -5.00 13.42
C PHE A 52 15.13 -5.70 14.08
N ALA A 53 16.05 -4.95 14.69
CA ALA A 53 17.19 -5.52 15.39
C ALA A 53 16.77 -6.37 16.61
N GLY A 54 15.73 -5.96 17.35
CA GLY A 54 15.17 -6.75 18.44
C GLY A 54 14.45 -8.01 17.96
N TYR A 55 13.70 -7.91 16.86
CA TYR A 55 13.03 -9.05 16.25
C TYR A 55 14.05 -10.13 15.81
N LEU A 56 15.20 -9.74 15.26
CA LEU A 56 16.29 -10.66 14.94
C LEU A 56 16.91 -11.35 16.17
N ARG A 57 16.76 -10.76 17.37
CA ARG A 57 17.17 -11.37 18.65
C ARG A 57 16.07 -12.24 19.28
N GLY A 58 14.92 -12.39 18.61
CA GLY A 58 13.77 -13.14 19.13
C GLY A 58 12.89 -12.34 20.09
N GLU A 59 13.01 -11.01 20.13
CA GLU A 59 12.11 -10.17 20.92
C GLU A 59 10.73 -10.06 20.25
N GLU A 60 9.66 -10.23 21.02
CA GLU A 60 8.29 -10.05 20.56
C GLU A 60 7.74 -8.68 20.97
N TYR A 61 7.09 -8.00 20.02
CA TYR A 61 6.52 -6.67 20.25
C TYR A 61 5.03 -6.67 19.90
N ASN A 62 4.22 -6.68 20.94
CA ASN A 62 2.76 -6.65 20.82
C ASN A 62 2.22 -5.49 21.66
N TYR A 63 1.28 -4.72 21.12
CA TYR A 63 0.51 -3.71 21.83
C TYR A 63 -0.97 -4.04 21.67
N ILE A 64 -1.64 -4.38 22.77
CA ILE A 64 -3.05 -4.75 22.76
C ILE A 64 -3.82 -3.78 23.64
N PHE A 65 -4.94 -3.29 23.12
CA PHE A 65 -5.90 -2.46 23.81
C PHE A 65 -7.32 -3.02 23.59
N SER A 66 -8.00 -3.41 24.66
CA SER A 66 -9.36 -3.95 24.58
C SER A 66 -10.38 -2.83 24.42
N LEU A 67 -11.12 -2.84 23.31
CA LEU A 67 -12.24 -1.93 23.05
C LEU A 67 -13.53 -2.45 23.70
N SER A 68 -13.73 -3.77 23.65
CA SER A 68 -14.77 -4.51 24.34
C SER A 68 -14.24 -5.93 24.67
N PRO A 69 -14.99 -6.79 25.40
CA PRO A 69 -14.55 -8.14 25.74
C PRO A 69 -14.10 -8.97 24.53
N ASP A 70 -14.81 -8.82 23.41
CA ASP A 70 -14.57 -9.59 22.17
C ASP A 70 -13.88 -8.76 21.07
N LEU A 71 -13.63 -7.46 21.31
CA LEU A 71 -13.04 -6.56 20.33
C LEU A 71 -11.75 -5.96 20.85
N THR A 72 -10.63 -6.36 20.25
CA THR A 72 -9.31 -5.85 20.60
C THR A 72 -8.71 -5.05 19.46
N PHE A 73 -8.13 -3.91 19.82
CA PHE A 73 -7.17 -3.20 18.98
C PHE A 73 -5.78 -3.81 19.24
N SER A 74 -5.20 -4.44 18.23
CA SER A 74 -3.95 -5.17 18.36
C SER A 74 -2.93 -4.69 17.33
N LEU A 75 -1.78 -4.22 17.80
CA LEU A 75 -0.60 -4.01 16.97
C LEU A 75 0.43 -5.09 17.30
N ARG A 76 0.84 -5.87 16.30
CA ARG A 76 1.81 -6.96 16.43
C ARG A 76 2.90 -6.80 15.39
N VAL A 77 4.15 -6.96 15.81
CA VAL A 77 5.29 -7.05 14.90
C VAL A 77 5.48 -8.51 14.50
N ASP A 78 5.31 -8.78 13.23
CA ASP A 78 5.68 -10.05 12.59
C ASP A 78 6.53 -9.80 11.34
N GLN A 79 7.00 -10.86 10.69
CA GLN A 79 7.95 -10.78 9.57
C GLN A 79 7.42 -9.98 8.38
N LEU A 80 6.18 -10.27 7.97
CA LEU A 80 5.54 -9.62 6.82
C LEU A 80 5.24 -8.15 7.13
N GLY A 81 4.70 -7.89 8.33
CA GLY A 81 4.41 -6.55 8.83
C GLY A 81 5.66 -5.70 8.95
N LEU A 82 6.76 -6.27 9.45
CA LEU A 82 8.03 -5.58 9.60
C LEU A 82 8.66 -5.21 8.26
N LEU A 83 8.59 -6.12 7.27
CA LEU A 83 9.02 -5.83 5.90
C LEU A 83 8.24 -4.67 5.29
N PHE A 84 6.91 -4.68 5.45
CA PHE A 84 6.06 -3.62 4.92
C PHE A 84 6.25 -2.29 5.68
N ALA A 85 6.40 -2.33 7.00
CA ALA A 85 6.69 -1.15 7.82
C ALA A 85 8.07 -0.54 7.48
N ALA A 86 9.09 -1.37 7.25
CA ALA A 86 10.41 -0.93 6.81
C ALA A 86 10.34 -0.23 5.46
N LEU A 87 9.70 -0.85 4.46
CA LEU A 87 9.47 -0.24 3.16
C LEU A 87 8.73 1.11 3.29
N SER A 88 7.65 1.13 4.07
CA SER A 88 6.82 2.32 4.25
C SER A 88 7.58 3.46 4.92
N SER A 89 8.36 3.17 5.97
CA SER A 89 9.16 4.16 6.69
C SER A 89 10.26 4.79 5.83
N VAL A 90 11.04 3.97 5.10
CA VAL A 90 12.13 4.45 4.24
C VAL A 90 11.59 5.27 3.08
N LEU A 91 10.56 4.74 2.39
CA LEU A 91 9.97 5.44 1.25
C LEU A 91 9.21 6.70 1.68
N TRP A 92 8.68 6.75 2.90
CA TRP A 92 8.13 7.98 3.46
C TRP A 92 9.19 9.07 3.59
N LEU A 93 10.36 8.76 4.17
CA LEU A 93 11.45 9.72 4.32
C LEU A 93 11.89 10.28 2.96
N VAL A 94 12.17 9.39 2.01
CA VAL A 94 12.63 9.78 0.66
C VAL A 94 11.55 10.62 -0.06
N THR A 95 10.28 10.23 0.04
CA THR A 95 9.18 10.98 -0.58
C THR A 95 8.93 12.32 0.09
N THR A 96 9.14 12.42 1.40
CA THR A 96 9.02 13.70 2.11
C THR A 96 10.05 14.69 1.59
N LEU A 97 11.32 14.26 1.44
CA LEU A 97 12.38 15.09 0.84
C LEU A 97 12.00 15.53 -0.58
N TYR A 98 11.54 14.60 -1.41
CA TYR A 98 11.07 14.90 -2.77
C TYR A 98 9.90 15.90 -2.79
N ALA A 99 8.90 15.69 -1.93
CA ALA A 99 7.69 16.50 -1.89
C ALA A 99 7.94 17.93 -1.39
N ILE A 100 8.92 18.13 -0.51
CA ILE A 100 9.32 19.48 -0.05
C ILE A 100 9.79 20.32 -1.23
N GLY A 101 10.67 19.77 -2.09
CA GLY A 101 11.13 20.46 -3.29
C GLY A 101 10.04 20.57 -4.35
N TYR A 102 9.30 19.49 -4.62
CA TYR A 102 8.25 19.47 -5.65
C TYR A 102 7.11 20.46 -5.39
N LEU A 103 6.77 20.72 -4.13
CA LEU A 103 5.68 21.63 -3.76
C LEU A 103 6.18 23.04 -3.38
N GLU A 104 7.46 23.35 -3.61
CA GLU A 104 7.96 24.70 -3.43
C GLU A 104 7.20 25.69 -4.34
N GLY A 105 6.91 26.89 -3.84
CA GLY A 105 5.98 27.83 -4.50
C GLY A 105 4.49 27.42 -4.54
N GLY A 106 4.13 26.15 -4.29
CA GLY A 106 2.75 25.65 -4.39
C GLY A 106 1.80 26.08 -3.26
N GLN A 107 0.49 25.89 -3.47
CA GLN A 107 -0.57 26.18 -2.49
C GLN A 107 -0.96 24.95 -1.65
N HIS A 108 -1.63 25.17 -0.51
CA HIS A 108 -2.21 24.12 0.34
C HIS A 108 -1.21 23.05 0.83
N ARG A 109 0.05 23.40 1.02
CA ARG A 109 1.11 22.47 1.45
C ARG A 109 0.83 21.91 2.83
N ARG A 110 0.21 22.68 3.73
CA ARG A 110 -0.26 22.18 5.03
C ARG A 110 -1.14 20.94 4.87
N ARG A 111 -2.18 21.04 4.04
CA ARG A 111 -3.12 19.94 3.77
C ARG A 111 -2.37 18.74 3.19
N PHE A 112 -1.49 18.97 2.23
CA PHE A 112 -0.70 17.89 1.63
C PHE A 112 0.10 17.13 2.69
N PHE A 113 0.98 17.80 3.44
CA PHE A 113 1.90 17.13 4.36
C PHE A 113 1.20 16.48 5.55
N ALA A 114 0.11 17.07 6.03
CA ALA A 114 -0.74 16.46 7.04
C ALA A 114 -1.32 15.13 6.56
N PHE A 115 -2.09 15.13 5.47
CA PHE A 115 -2.73 13.92 4.96
C PHE A 115 -1.72 12.89 4.44
N PHE A 116 -0.56 13.34 3.97
CA PHE A 116 0.57 12.48 3.64
C PHE A 116 1.07 11.70 4.85
N SER A 117 1.28 12.37 5.99
CA SER A 117 1.66 11.73 7.26
C SER A 117 0.56 10.81 7.80
N LEU A 118 -0.72 11.17 7.63
CA LEU A 118 -1.85 10.31 8.00
C LEU A 118 -1.92 9.04 7.14
N CYS A 119 -1.66 9.13 5.83
CA CYS A 119 -1.58 7.96 4.95
C CYS A 119 -0.46 7.01 5.37
N VAL A 120 0.69 7.54 5.78
CA VAL A 120 1.81 6.72 6.27
C VAL A 120 1.46 6.07 7.62
N THR A 121 0.77 6.81 8.48
CA THR A 121 0.21 6.25 9.73
C THR A 121 -0.70 5.07 9.43
N ALA A 122 -1.62 5.23 8.48
CA ALA A 122 -2.54 4.17 8.08
C ALA A 122 -1.80 2.98 7.47
N SER A 123 -0.86 3.20 6.54
CA SER A 123 -0.03 2.14 5.94
C SER A 123 0.80 1.39 6.98
N THR A 124 1.38 2.10 7.95
CA THR A 124 2.14 1.45 9.05
C THR A 124 1.21 0.70 9.99
N GLY A 125 0.02 1.25 10.28
CA GLY A 125 -1.01 0.57 11.05
C GLY A 125 -1.45 -0.73 10.40
N ILE A 126 -1.71 -0.73 9.08
CA ILE A 126 -2.02 -1.94 8.29
C ILE A 126 -0.90 -2.98 8.42
N ALA A 127 0.36 -2.56 8.31
CA ALA A 127 1.51 -3.45 8.40
C ALA A 127 1.61 -4.10 9.78
N LEU A 128 1.39 -3.31 10.84
CA LEU A 128 1.50 -3.72 12.23
C LEU A 128 0.20 -4.25 12.82
N SER A 129 -0.90 -4.36 12.07
CA SER A 129 -2.15 -4.90 12.60
C SER A 129 -1.96 -6.35 13.02
N GLY A 130 -2.34 -6.68 14.26
CA GLY A 130 -2.27 -8.05 14.78
C GLY A 130 -3.52 -8.89 14.55
N ASN A 131 -4.64 -8.26 14.19
CA ASN A 131 -5.89 -8.94 13.89
C ASN A 131 -6.64 -8.30 12.71
N VAL A 132 -7.63 -9.03 12.18
CA VAL A 132 -8.39 -8.64 10.99
C VAL A 132 -9.17 -7.34 11.19
N VAL A 133 -9.70 -7.10 12.41
CA VAL A 133 -10.44 -5.88 12.73
C VAL A 133 -9.52 -4.66 12.72
N THR A 134 -8.39 -4.72 13.39
CA THR A 134 -7.40 -3.64 13.43
C THR A 134 -6.86 -3.36 12.04
N PHE A 135 -6.64 -4.41 11.23
CA PHE A 135 -6.34 -4.28 9.80
C PHE A 135 -7.40 -3.48 9.07
N PHE A 136 -8.68 -3.84 9.21
CA PHE A 136 -9.78 -3.13 8.56
C PHE A 136 -9.85 -1.64 8.95
N ILE A 137 -9.69 -1.33 10.24
CA ILE A 137 -9.69 0.06 10.74
C ILE A 137 -8.63 0.89 10.02
N PHE A 138 -7.38 0.41 9.96
CA PHE A 138 -6.32 1.13 9.26
C PHE A 138 -6.48 1.10 7.73
N TYR A 139 -7.05 0.04 7.19
CA TYR A 139 -7.36 -0.09 5.78
C TYR A 139 -8.34 1.00 5.32
N GLU A 140 -9.39 1.29 6.09
CA GLU A 140 -10.33 2.38 5.78
C GLU A 140 -9.81 3.75 6.20
N PHE A 141 -9.05 3.85 7.29
CA PHE A 141 -8.35 5.09 7.63
C PHE A 141 -7.43 5.54 6.49
N LEU A 142 -6.79 4.59 5.79
CA LEU A 142 -6.02 4.86 4.59
C LEU A 142 -6.88 5.39 3.44
N THR A 143 -8.10 4.87 3.25
CA THR A 143 -9.05 5.37 2.24
C THR A 143 -9.34 6.86 2.46
N LEU A 144 -9.75 7.19 3.69
CA LEU A 144 -10.19 8.54 4.02
C LEU A 144 -9.03 9.54 4.04
N SER A 145 -7.86 9.15 4.54
CA SER A 145 -6.68 10.02 4.55
C SER A 145 -6.10 10.28 3.16
N THR A 146 -6.30 9.37 2.21
CA THR A 146 -5.81 9.52 0.84
C THR A 146 -6.65 10.48 0.00
N TYR A 147 -7.97 10.53 0.21
CA TYR A 147 -8.88 11.33 -0.62
C TYR A 147 -8.45 12.80 -0.77
N PRO A 148 -8.09 13.54 0.31
CA PRO A 148 -7.61 14.91 0.21
C PRO A 148 -6.34 15.09 -0.63
N LEU A 149 -5.52 14.04 -0.76
CA LEU A 149 -4.33 14.05 -1.61
C LEU A 149 -4.70 13.88 -3.09
N VAL A 150 -5.70 13.04 -3.40
CA VAL A 150 -6.19 12.86 -4.77
C VAL A 150 -6.81 14.15 -5.31
N VAL A 151 -7.63 14.82 -4.49
CA VAL A 151 -8.29 16.09 -4.87
C VAL A 151 -7.39 17.31 -4.66
N HIS A 152 -6.11 17.14 -4.33
CA HIS A 152 -5.24 18.21 -3.86
C HIS A 152 -5.15 19.41 -4.82
N ARG A 153 -5.20 19.18 -6.13
CA ARG A 153 -5.15 20.25 -7.14
C ARG A 153 -6.41 21.13 -7.18
N GLY A 154 -7.54 20.66 -6.64
CA GLY A 154 -8.78 21.43 -6.56
C GLY A 154 -9.48 21.71 -7.91
N THR A 155 -9.05 21.10 -9.01
CA THR A 155 -9.71 21.23 -10.31
C THR A 155 -10.92 20.29 -10.41
N ASP A 156 -11.87 20.58 -11.30
CA ASP A 156 -13.05 19.72 -11.52
C ASP A 156 -12.66 18.27 -11.81
N LYS A 157 -11.63 18.08 -12.64
CA LYS A 157 -11.06 16.76 -12.94
C LYS A 157 -10.48 16.07 -11.70
N ALA A 158 -9.88 16.82 -10.78
CA ALA A 158 -9.35 16.26 -9.53
C ALA A 158 -10.49 15.85 -8.59
N VAL A 159 -11.57 16.64 -8.52
CA VAL A 159 -12.75 16.31 -7.73
C VAL A 159 -13.46 15.08 -8.29
N GLU A 160 -13.66 15.00 -9.61
CA GLU A 160 -14.22 13.83 -10.29
C GLU A 160 -13.38 12.58 -10.01
N ALA A 161 -12.05 12.67 -10.18
CA ALA A 161 -11.15 11.57 -9.88
C ALA A 161 -11.23 11.14 -8.40
N GLY A 162 -11.35 12.09 -7.48
CA GLY A 162 -11.57 11.82 -6.05
C GLY A 162 -12.89 11.12 -5.77
N ARG A 163 -13.98 11.47 -6.47
CA ARG A 163 -15.27 10.79 -6.36
C ARG A 163 -15.18 9.35 -6.87
N THR A 164 -14.56 9.13 -8.04
CA THR A 164 -14.31 7.78 -8.56
C THR A 164 -13.47 6.97 -7.58
N TYR A 165 -12.41 7.57 -7.03
CA TYR A 165 -11.58 6.94 -6.01
C TYR A 165 -12.42 6.47 -4.81
N LEU A 166 -13.24 7.35 -4.22
CA LEU A 166 -14.08 6.99 -3.07
C LEU A 166 -15.13 5.94 -3.41
N TRP A 167 -15.80 6.06 -4.56
CA TRP A 167 -16.81 5.08 -4.98
C TRP A 167 -16.25 3.66 -5.05
N TYR A 168 -15.06 3.49 -5.65
CA TYR A 168 -14.40 2.19 -5.68
C TYR A 168 -13.96 1.77 -4.29
N THR A 169 -13.20 2.63 -3.58
CA THR A 169 -12.51 2.23 -2.35
C THR A 169 -13.41 2.08 -1.14
N ILE A 170 -14.40 2.96 -0.94
CA ILE A 170 -15.41 2.79 0.12
C ILE A 170 -16.36 1.65 -0.24
N GLY A 171 -16.74 1.50 -1.52
CA GLY A 171 -17.53 0.36 -1.98
C GLY A 171 -16.83 -0.98 -1.69
N GLY A 172 -15.57 -1.11 -2.12
CA GLY A 172 -14.73 -2.27 -1.81
C GLY A 172 -14.49 -2.46 -0.31
N GLY A 173 -14.27 -1.37 0.43
CA GLY A 173 -14.16 -1.37 1.88
C GLY A 173 -15.42 -1.89 2.57
N THR A 174 -16.59 -1.57 2.04
CA THR A 174 -17.88 -2.07 2.56
C THR A 174 -18.02 -3.57 2.31
N VAL A 175 -17.63 -4.05 1.13
CA VAL A 175 -17.61 -5.49 0.82
C VAL A 175 -16.61 -6.24 1.71
N LEU A 176 -15.42 -5.66 1.93
CA LEU A 176 -14.44 -6.19 2.88
C LEU A 176 -15.01 -6.24 4.30
N PHE A 177 -15.67 -5.17 4.75
CA PHE A 177 -16.30 -5.09 6.06
C PHE A 177 -17.33 -6.21 6.27
N LEU A 178 -18.20 -6.46 5.28
CA LEU A 178 -19.16 -7.58 5.34
C LEU A 178 -18.45 -8.93 5.49
N GLY A 179 -17.35 -9.13 4.76
CA GLY A 179 -16.51 -10.32 4.91
C GLY A 179 -15.89 -10.44 6.30
N VAL A 180 -15.31 -9.36 6.82
CA VAL A 180 -14.70 -9.32 8.17
C VAL A 180 -15.72 -9.59 9.26
N VAL A 181 -16.86 -8.92 9.23
CA VAL A 181 -17.94 -9.11 10.22
C VAL A 181 -18.53 -10.51 10.12
N GLY A 182 -18.81 -11.00 8.91
CA GLY A 182 -19.35 -12.34 8.72
C GLY A 182 -18.38 -13.42 9.22
N LEU A 183 -17.07 -13.24 8.99
CA LEU A 183 -16.06 -14.15 9.52
C LEU A 183 -15.97 -14.06 11.04
N PHE A 184 -16.03 -12.86 11.60
CA PHE A 184 -16.04 -12.64 13.05
C PHE A 184 -17.23 -13.31 13.75
N VAL A 185 -18.42 -13.31 13.12
CA VAL A 185 -19.62 -13.96 13.68
C VAL A 185 -19.47 -15.47 13.76
N ILE A 186 -18.81 -16.10 12.79
CA ILE A 186 -18.66 -17.56 12.73
C ILE A 186 -17.44 -18.03 13.55
N ALA A 187 -16.32 -17.32 13.42
CA ALA A 187 -15.02 -17.75 13.95
C ALA A 187 -14.59 -16.99 15.22
N GLY A 188 -15.26 -15.90 15.58
CA GLY A 188 -14.84 -14.99 16.64
C GLY A 188 -13.65 -14.11 16.23
N PRO A 189 -12.91 -13.56 17.21
CA PRO A 189 -11.74 -12.73 16.94
C PRO A 189 -10.61 -13.54 16.30
N ILE A 190 -10.14 -13.11 15.12
CA ILE A 190 -9.03 -13.76 14.40
C ILE A 190 -7.79 -12.88 14.46
N TYR A 191 -6.75 -13.38 15.11
CA TYR A 191 -5.41 -12.81 15.04
C TYR A 191 -4.63 -13.43 13.88
N PHE A 192 -3.81 -12.63 13.22
CA PHE A 192 -3.01 -13.12 12.09
C PHE A 192 -2.06 -14.24 12.55
N GLY A 193 -2.08 -15.35 11.82
CA GLY A 193 -1.31 -16.56 12.08
C GLY A 193 -2.11 -17.68 12.75
N GLN A 194 -3.34 -17.42 13.23
CA GLN A 194 -4.22 -18.42 13.85
C GLN A 194 -5.08 -19.17 12.81
N THR A 195 -4.41 -19.78 11.84
CA THR A 195 -5.07 -20.43 10.68
C THR A 195 -5.88 -21.67 11.06
N GLU A 196 -5.58 -22.27 12.22
CA GLU A 196 -6.26 -23.43 12.78
C GLU A 196 -7.74 -23.18 13.09
N ILE A 197 -8.12 -21.92 13.40
CA ILE A 197 -9.52 -21.54 13.66
C ILE A 197 -10.36 -21.78 12.40
N ILE A 198 -9.91 -21.27 11.25
CA ILE A 198 -10.63 -21.45 9.99
C ILE A 198 -10.60 -22.91 9.56
N ALA A 199 -9.46 -23.60 9.69
CA ALA A 199 -9.32 -25.01 9.36
C ALA A 199 -10.34 -25.89 10.12
N GLY A 200 -10.54 -25.64 11.41
CA GLY A 200 -11.49 -26.36 12.25
C GLY A 200 -12.96 -26.15 11.88
N LEU A 201 -13.29 -25.05 11.20
CA LEU A 201 -14.66 -24.69 10.82
C LEU A 201 -15.02 -25.15 9.40
N VAL A 202 -14.06 -25.65 8.61
CA VAL A 202 -14.30 -26.04 7.21
C VAL A 202 -15.36 -27.13 7.09
N SER A 203 -15.39 -28.11 7.98
CA SER A 203 -16.36 -29.22 7.91
C SER A 203 -17.81 -28.78 8.07
N GLU A 204 -18.06 -27.74 8.88
CA GLU A 204 -19.40 -27.25 9.21
C GLU A 204 -19.82 -26.05 8.34
N HIS A 205 -18.87 -25.19 7.96
CA HIS A 205 -19.14 -23.90 7.34
C HIS A 205 -18.45 -23.69 5.99
N LYS A 206 -18.12 -24.75 5.25
CA LYS A 206 -17.40 -24.68 3.96
C LYS A 206 -17.96 -23.62 3.01
N THR A 207 -19.28 -23.58 2.82
CA THR A 207 -19.94 -22.66 1.88
C THR A 207 -19.82 -21.22 2.36
N GLN A 208 -20.11 -20.97 3.64
CA GLN A 208 -20.01 -19.64 4.26
C GLN A 208 -18.58 -19.13 4.18
N LEU A 209 -17.59 -19.95 4.55
CA LEU A 209 -16.17 -19.60 4.49
C LEU A 209 -15.71 -19.31 3.06
N THR A 210 -16.23 -20.05 2.07
CA THR A 210 -15.93 -19.75 0.64
C THR A 210 -16.48 -18.38 0.24
N ILE A 211 -17.73 -18.08 0.58
CA ILE A 211 -18.35 -16.78 0.27
C ILE A 211 -17.59 -15.65 0.97
N LEU A 212 -17.28 -15.80 2.26
CA LEU A 212 -16.56 -14.80 3.05
C LEU A 212 -15.16 -14.54 2.51
N PHE A 213 -14.45 -15.59 2.06
CA PHE A 213 -13.15 -15.45 1.41
C PHE A 213 -13.27 -14.55 0.17
N PHE A 214 -14.24 -14.82 -0.71
CA PHE A 214 -14.40 -14.03 -1.93
C PHE A 214 -14.93 -12.61 -1.68
N LEU A 215 -15.71 -12.37 -0.63
CA LEU A 215 -16.08 -11.02 -0.21
C LEU A 215 -14.85 -10.24 0.26
N MET A 216 -14.06 -10.81 1.17
CA MET A 216 -12.83 -10.18 1.63
C MET A 216 -11.85 -9.96 0.47
N LEU A 217 -11.66 -10.97 -0.37
CA LEU A 217 -10.81 -10.87 -1.56
C LEU A 217 -11.30 -9.79 -2.52
N ALA A 218 -12.61 -9.69 -2.79
CA ALA A 218 -13.16 -8.64 -3.66
C ALA A 218 -12.89 -7.24 -3.11
N GLY A 219 -13.05 -7.02 -1.80
CA GLY A 219 -12.74 -5.74 -1.19
C GLY A 219 -11.24 -5.39 -1.20
N LEU A 220 -10.37 -6.38 -0.99
CA LEU A 220 -8.92 -6.24 -1.10
C LEU A 220 -8.46 -6.00 -2.56
N ALA A 221 -9.09 -6.70 -3.50
CA ALA A 221 -8.85 -6.63 -4.93
C ALA A 221 -9.08 -5.23 -5.50
N VAL A 222 -10.00 -4.44 -4.92
CA VAL A 222 -10.16 -3.03 -5.29
C VAL A 222 -8.86 -2.25 -5.09
N LYS A 223 -8.27 -2.27 -3.89
CA LYS A 223 -7.03 -1.51 -3.64
C LYS A 223 -5.83 -2.14 -4.34
N ALA A 224 -5.78 -3.47 -4.44
CA ALA A 224 -4.77 -4.17 -5.24
C ALA A 224 -4.90 -3.91 -6.74
N ALA A 225 -6.00 -3.28 -7.18
CA ALA A 225 -6.32 -2.98 -8.56
C ALA A 225 -6.32 -4.23 -9.46
N ILE A 226 -6.93 -5.32 -8.97
CA ILE A 226 -7.15 -6.54 -9.76
C ILE A 226 -8.35 -6.31 -10.69
N PHE A 227 -8.26 -6.76 -11.94
CA PHE A 227 -9.37 -6.65 -12.89
C PHE A 227 -10.62 -7.39 -12.37
N PRO A 228 -11.83 -6.82 -12.49
CA PRO A 228 -12.19 -5.55 -13.16
C PRO A 228 -12.21 -4.31 -12.24
N LEU A 229 -11.70 -4.42 -11.01
CA LEU A 229 -11.84 -3.42 -9.94
C LEU A 229 -10.73 -2.35 -9.93
N HIS A 230 -9.93 -2.26 -11.00
CA HIS A 230 -8.76 -1.39 -11.12
C HIS A 230 -9.06 0.05 -11.60
N GLY A 231 -10.29 0.32 -12.05
CA GLY A 231 -10.63 1.53 -12.81
C GLY A 231 -10.30 2.87 -12.11
N TRP A 232 -10.32 2.90 -10.78
CA TRP A 232 -9.98 4.09 -10.00
C TRP A 232 -8.50 4.49 -10.12
N LEU A 233 -7.60 3.52 -10.32
CA LEU A 233 -6.16 3.75 -10.20
C LEU A 233 -5.62 4.64 -11.35
N PRO A 234 -5.88 4.36 -12.64
CA PRO A 234 -5.46 5.25 -13.72
C PRO A 234 -6.14 6.63 -13.69
N VAL A 235 -7.37 6.72 -13.17
CA VAL A 235 -8.11 7.98 -13.04
C VAL A 235 -7.48 8.89 -11.99
N SER A 236 -6.92 8.32 -10.91
CA SER A 236 -6.25 9.07 -9.83
C SER A 236 -4.95 9.78 -10.26
N MET A 237 -4.48 9.60 -11.51
CA MET A 237 -3.25 10.23 -12.04
C MET A 237 -3.35 11.75 -12.21
N VAL A 238 -4.51 12.34 -11.95
CA VAL A 238 -4.66 13.80 -11.81
C VAL A 238 -3.89 14.35 -10.60
N ALA A 239 -3.64 13.52 -9.59
CA ALA A 239 -2.94 13.90 -8.37
C ALA A 239 -1.49 14.37 -8.63
N PRO A 240 -0.89 15.20 -7.75
CA PRO A 240 0.52 15.58 -7.82
C PRO A 240 1.46 14.38 -7.85
N ALA A 241 2.64 14.51 -8.45
CA ALA A 241 3.59 13.40 -8.60
C ALA A 241 3.99 12.73 -7.26
N PRO A 242 4.25 13.46 -6.15
CA PRO A 242 4.48 12.83 -4.85
C PRO A 242 3.30 11.99 -4.35
N VAL A 243 2.06 12.41 -4.63
CA VAL A 243 0.86 11.63 -4.30
C VAL A 243 0.78 10.37 -5.14
N SER A 244 1.00 10.48 -6.46
CA SER A 244 1.02 9.33 -7.35
C SER A 244 2.12 8.33 -6.94
N ALA A 245 3.29 8.82 -6.55
CA ALA A 245 4.36 7.99 -6.01
C ALA A 245 3.90 7.24 -4.75
N LEU A 246 3.32 7.92 -3.75
CA LEU A 246 2.81 7.29 -2.53
C LEU A 246 1.74 6.23 -2.80
N LEU A 247 0.73 6.59 -3.60
CA LEU A 247 -0.40 5.73 -3.96
C LEU A 247 0.10 4.42 -4.57
N HIS A 248 1.08 4.51 -5.47
CA HIS A 248 1.57 3.39 -6.26
C HIS A 248 2.73 2.64 -5.63
N ALA A 249 3.52 3.27 -4.75
CA ALA A 249 4.77 2.72 -4.21
C ALA A 249 4.66 2.24 -2.77
N VAL A 250 3.77 2.80 -1.94
CA VAL A 250 3.82 2.56 -0.49
C VAL A 250 2.47 2.29 0.14
N ALA A 251 1.44 3.04 -0.24
CA ALA A 251 0.25 3.14 0.59
C ALA A 251 -0.91 2.28 0.06
N VAL A 252 -1.79 2.86 -0.75
CA VAL A 252 -3.11 2.28 -1.08
C VAL A 252 -2.97 0.92 -1.76
N VAL A 253 -2.17 0.84 -2.81
CA VAL A 253 -2.12 -0.39 -3.59
C VAL A 253 -1.32 -1.51 -2.93
N LYS A 254 -0.37 -1.13 -2.07
CA LYS A 254 0.38 -2.08 -1.21
C LYS A 254 -0.51 -2.65 -0.15
N ALA A 255 -1.34 -1.83 0.49
CA ALA A 255 -2.30 -2.30 1.47
C ALA A 255 -3.24 -3.37 0.89
N GLY A 256 -3.69 -3.20 -0.36
CA GLY A 256 -4.47 -4.22 -1.06
C GLY A 256 -3.70 -5.52 -1.28
N ALA A 257 -2.52 -5.45 -1.91
CA ALA A 257 -1.70 -6.63 -2.18
C ALA A 257 -1.25 -7.36 -0.90
N PHE A 258 -0.81 -6.59 0.10
CA PHE A 258 -0.46 -7.10 1.44
C PHE A 258 -1.65 -7.74 2.14
N GLY A 259 -2.84 -7.14 2.03
CA GLY A 259 -4.06 -7.74 2.58
C GLY A 259 -4.42 -9.07 1.92
N ILE A 260 -4.15 -9.24 0.61
CA ILE A 260 -4.33 -10.54 -0.07
C ILE A 260 -3.35 -11.58 0.49
N VAL A 261 -2.08 -11.20 0.72
CA VAL A 261 -1.10 -12.06 1.39
C VAL A 261 -1.61 -12.48 2.78
N ARG A 262 -2.04 -11.53 3.60
CA ARG A 262 -2.59 -11.79 4.95
C ARG A 262 -3.82 -12.68 4.91
N LEU A 263 -4.75 -12.44 3.99
CA LEU A 263 -5.97 -13.26 3.85
C LEU A 263 -5.64 -14.73 3.57
N VAL A 264 -4.71 -14.97 2.63
CA VAL A 264 -4.35 -16.33 2.21
C VAL A 264 -3.48 -17.03 3.26
N TYR A 265 -2.45 -16.37 3.77
CA TYR A 265 -1.48 -17.03 4.66
C TYR A 265 -1.86 -16.99 6.13
N ASP A 266 -2.41 -15.88 6.62
CA ASP A 266 -2.56 -15.64 8.05
C ASP A 266 -4.00 -15.76 8.56
N VAL A 267 -5.00 -15.64 7.68
CA VAL A 267 -6.42 -15.81 8.03
C VAL A 267 -6.89 -17.21 7.69
N TYR A 268 -6.88 -17.59 6.41
CA TYR A 268 -7.34 -18.93 6.00
C TYR A 268 -6.24 -19.99 6.15
N GLY A 269 -4.98 -19.61 5.96
CA GLY A 269 -3.87 -20.54 5.85
C GLY A 269 -3.78 -21.15 4.44
N ILE A 270 -2.56 -21.24 3.93
CA ILE A 270 -2.32 -21.68 2.54
C ILE A 270 -2.88 -23.07 2.26
N GLY A 271 -2.73 -24.00 3.22
CA GLY A 271 -3.21 -25.38 3.08
C GLY A 271 -4.74 -25.46 3.00
N THR A 272 -5.45 -24.76 3.89
CA THR A 272 -6.91 -24.68 3.87
C THR A 272 -7.42 -24.01 2.59
N ALA A 273 -6.79 -22.90 2.18
CA ALA A 273 -7.18 -22.16 0.98
C ALA A 273 -7.00 -22.99 -0.30
N GLU A 274 -5.94 -23.81 -0.38
CA GLU A 274 -5.69 -24.76 -1.45
C GLU A 274 -6.71 -25.91 -1.45
N GLN A 275 -6.95 -26.54 -0.28
CA GLN A 275 -7.93 -27.63 -0.13
C GLN A 275 -9.36 -27.21 -0.50
N MET A 276 -9.71 -25.95 -0.23
CA MET A 276 -11.00 -25.36 -0.59
C MET A 276 -11.06 -24.83 -2.04
N ASN A 277 -9.97 -24.96 -2.81
CA ASN A 277 -9.83 -24.47 -4.19
C ASN A 277 -10.09 -22.95 -4.34
N LEU A 278 -9.72 -22.17 -3.32
CA LEU A 278 -9.91 -20.72 -3.29
C LEU A 278 -8.85 -19.97 -4.11
N LEU A 279 -7.68 -20.60 -4.29
CA LEU A 279 -6.52 -19.98 -4.94
C LEU A 279 -6.61 -19.98 -6.47
N THR A 280 -7.24 -20.98 -7.07
CA THR A 280 -7.35 -21.10 -8.54
C THR A 280 -8.05 -19.88 -9.16
N PRO A 281 -9.22 -19.41 -8.66
CA PRO A 281 -9.83 -18.19 -9.18
C PRO A 281 -8.95 -16.95 -9.00
N LEU A 282 -8.27 -16.81 -7.85
CA LEU A 282 -7.33 -15.70 -7.60
C LEU A 282 -6.19 -15.70 -8.63
N ALA A 283 -5.58 -16.87 -8.90
CA ALA A 283 -4.53 -17.02 -9.90
C ALA A 283 -5.01 -16.62 -11.29
N VAL A 284 -6.22 -17.03 -11.69
CA VAL A 284 -6.81 -16.68 -13.00
C VAL A 284 -7.01 -15.18 -13.14
N PHE A 285 -7.63 -14.52 -12.14
CA PHE A 285 -7.83 -13.07 -12.19
C PHE A 285 -6.51 -12.32 -12.15
N ALA A 286 -5.54 -12.77 -11.36
CA ALA A 286 -4.21 -12.18 -11.29
C ALA A 286 -3.47 -12.29 -12.63
N ALA A 287 -3.40 -13.49 -13.22
CA ALA A 287 -2.77 -13.73 -14.51
C ALA A 287 -3.42 -12.91 -15.65
N PHE A 288 -4.75 -12.87 -15.68
CA PHE A 288 -5.47 -12.02 -16.63
C PHE A 288 -5.13 -10.53 -16.43
N THR A 289 -5.10 -10.06 -15.19
CA THR A 289 -4.79 -8.66 -14.87
C THR A 289 -3.36 -8.28 -15.26
N ILE A 290 -2.39 -9.20 -15.11
CA ILE A 290 -1.00 -9.00 -15.56
C ILE A 290 -0.97 -8.65 -17.05
N VAL A 291 -1.60 -9.50 -17.88
CA VAL A 291 -1.62 -9.32 -19.34
C VAL A 291 -2.43 -8.07 -19.71
N TYR A 292 -3.64 -7.94 -19.15
CA TYR A 292 -4.52 -6.80 -19.40
C TYR A 292 -3.84 -5.46 -19.07
N GLY A 293 -3.24 -5.34 -17.88
CA GLY A 293 -2.54 -4.14 -17.43
C GLY A 293 -1.36 -3.79 -18.34
N SER A 294 -0.58 -4.78 -18.75
CA SER A 294 0.54 -4.61 -19.68
C SER A 294 0.09 -4.12 -21.06
N VAL A 295 -0.93 -4.75 -21.64
CA VAL A 295 -1.49 -4.35 -22.94
C VAL A 295 -2.06 -2.93 -22.87
N ARG A 296 -2.84 -2.61 -21.82
CA ARG A 296 -3.40 -1.26 -21.63
C ARG A 296 -2.33 -0.19 -21.45
N ALA A 297 -1.22 -0.50 -20.80
CA ALA A 297 -0.10 0.42 -20.63
C ALA A 297 0.52 0.84 -21.98
N LEU A 298 0.67 -0.09 -22.92
CA LEU A 298 1.21 0.20 -24.26
C LEU A 298 0.39 1.25 -25.01
N PHE A 299 -0.93 1.22 -24.85
CA PHE A 299 -1.85 2.17 -25.50
C PHE A 299 -1.98 3.52 -24.77
N GLN A 300 -1.30 3.73 -23.63
CA GLN A 300 -1.37 5.02 -22.93
C GLN A 300 -0.32 6.00 -23.47
N ASP A 301 -0.75 7.15 -24.00
CA ASP A 301 0.16 8.28 -24.30
C ASP A 301 0.41 9.16 -23.07
N ASP A 302 -0.46 9.17 -22.06
CA ASP A 302 -0.20 9.88 -20.80
C ASP A 302 0.86 9.13 -19.97
N PHE A 303 1.91 9.84 -19.57
CA PHE A 303 3.09 9.25 -18.94
C PHE A 303 2.73 8.62 -17.59
N LYS A 304 1.98 9.32 -16.72
CA LYS A 304 1.59 8.80 -15.40
C LYS A 304 0.57 7.67 -15.52
N LYS A 305 -0.39 7.77 -16.46
CA LYS A 305 -1.36 6.68 -16.70
C LYS A 305 -0.68 5.40 -17.20
N ARG A 306 0.34 5.50 -18.05
CA ARG A 306 1.16 4.35 -18.44
C ARG A 306 1.82 3.67 -17.23
N LEU A 307 2.38 4.47 -16.32
CA LEU A 307 2.95 3.96 -15.06
C LEU A 307 1.89 3.36 -14.12
N ALA A 308 0.66 3.88 -14.15
CA ALA A 308 -0.45 3.34 -13.39
C ALA A 308 -0.90 1.96 -13.90
N TYR A 309 -1.06 1.76 -15.20
CA TYR A 309 -1.42 0.45 -15.76
C TYR A 309 -0.31 -0.60 -15.57
N SER A 310 0.96 -0.20 -15.66
CA SER A 310 2.04 -1.12 -15.26
C SER A 310 2.04 -1.40 -13.75
N THR A 311 1.40 -0.59 -12.91
CA THR A 311 1.20 -0.92 -11.48
C THR A 311 0.11 -1.98 -11.31
N VAL A 312 -1.00 -1.85 -12.05
CA VAL A 312 -2.07 -2.86 -12.13
C VAL A 312 -1.49 -4.24 -12.44
N SER A 313 -0.61 -4.31 -13.45
CA SER A 313 0.07 -5.55 -13.82
C SER A 313 0.97 -6.08 -12.70
N GLN A 314 1.86 -5.26 -12.13
CA GLN A 314 2.87 -5.70 -11.17
C GLN A 314 2.31 -6.12 -9.81
N LEU A 315 1.24 -5.49 -9.33
CA LEU A 315 0.58 -5.96 -8.09
C LEU A 315 -0.10 -7.30 -8.28
N SER A 316 -0.53 -7.59 -9.51
CA SER A 316 -1.10 -8.88 -9.85
C SER A 316 -0.05 -9.98 -9.91
N TYR A 317 1.24 -9.67 -10.10
CA TYR A 317 2.32 -10.65 -9.88
C TYR A 317 2.41 -11.08 -8.41
N ILE A 318 2.20 -10.15 -7.46
CA ILE A 318 2.16 -10.49 -6.03
C ILE A 318 0.96 -11.41 -5.74
N ALA A 319 -0.23 -11.05 -6.25
CA ALA A 319 -1.43 -11.88 -6.07
C ALA A 319 -1.28 -13.27 -6.71
N LEU A 320 -0.65 -13.36 -7.89
CA LEU A 320 -0.38 -14.63 -8.56
C LEU A 320 0.62 -15.48 -7.78
N GLY A 321 1.71 -14.89 -7.28
CA GLY A 321 2.71 -15.62 -6.49
C GLY A 321 2.21 -16.08 -5.12
N VAL A 322 1.19 -15.41 -4.58
CA VAL A 322 0.45 -15.88 -3.39
C VAL A 322 -0.50 -17.02 -3.72
N ALA A 323 -1.11 -17.00 -4.91
CA ALA A 323 -2.07 -18.00 -5.33
C ALA A 323 -1.42 -19.32 -5.80
N ILE A 324 -0.16 -19.27 -6.25
CA ILE A 324 0.61 -20.45 -6.62
C ILE A 324 1.27 -21.00 -5.35
N THR A 325 0.91 -22.22 -4.95
CA THR A 325 1.47 -22.85 -3.76
C THR A 325 2.95 -23.21 -3.98
N GLY A 326 3.79 -22.82 -3.03
CA GLY A 326 5.22 -23.13 -3.05
C GLY A 326 6.09 -22.01 -2.48
N VAL A 327 7.10 -22.39 -1.70
CA VAL A 327 7.98 -21.46 -0.97
C VAL A 327 8.60 -20.42 -1.91
N LEU A 328 9.11 -20.83 -3.06
CA LEU A 328 9.71 -19.91 -4.04
C LEU A 328 8.71 -18.88 -4.59
N SER A 329 7.45 -19.29 -4.80
CA SER A 329 6.42 -18.38 -5.30
C SER A 329 6.05 -17.33 -4.26
N THR A 330 5.88 -17.76 -3.01
CA THR A 330 5.61 -16.87 -1.88
C THR A 330 6.76 -15.91 -1.62
N THR A 331 7.99 -16.42 -1.60
CA THR A 331 9.19 -15.58 -1.42
C THR A 331 9.28 -14.56 -2.54
N GLY A 332 9.09 -14.97 -3.79
CA GLY A 332 9.05 -14.07 -4.94
C GLY A 332 7.97 -13.00 -4.80
N ALA A 333 6.75 -13.35 -4.41
CA ALA A 333 5.65 -12.40 -4.22
C ALA A 333 5.97 -11.34 -3.14
N VAL A 334 6.50 -11.77 -2.00
CA VAL A 334 6.85 -10.90 -0.86
C VAL A 334 8.04 -10.00 -1.20
N VAL A 335 9.06 -10.54 -1.87
CA VAL A 335 10.23 -9.77 -2.34
C VAL A 335 9.81 -8.76 -3.41
N HIS A 336 8.96 -9.18 -4.36
CA HIS A 336 8.42 -8.32 -5.39
C HIS A 336 7.59 -7.16 -4.83
N LEU A 337 6.86 -7.35 -3.72
CA LEU A 337 6.16 -6.27 -3.01
C LEU A 337 7.10 -5.11 -2.64
N VAL A 338 8.31 -5.43 -2.19
CA VAL A 338 9.35 -4.45 -1.83
C VAL A 338 9.99 -3.85 -3.07
N HIS A 339 10.48 -4.69 -3.99
CA HIS A 339 11.16 -4.24 -5.20
C HIS A 339 10.28 -3.31 -6.03
N GLN A 340 9.01 -3.67 -6.21
CA GLN A 340 8.04 -2.86 -6.95
C GLN A 340 7.90 -1.48 -6.32
N GLY A 341 7.82 -1.38 -4.99
CA GLY A 341 7.74 -0.10 -4.28
C GLY A 341 8.91 0.83 -4.64
N ILE A 342 10.14 0.32 -4.59
CA ILE A 342 11.35 1.08 -4.93
C ILE A 342 11.35 1.48 -6.41
N MET A 343 10.99 0.57 -7.31
CA MET A 343 10.96 0.87 -8.75
C MET A 343 9.89 1.91 -9.09
N LYS A 344 8.69 1.78 -8.53
CA LYS A 344 7.58 2.70 -8.80
C LYS A 344 7.83 4.10 -8.26
N ILE A 345 8.40 4.22 -7.06
CA ILE A 345 8.68 5.55 -6.51
C ILE A 345 9.66 6.32 -7.40
N THR A 346 10.73 5.66 -7.85
CA THR A 346 11.72 6.23 -8.77
C THR A 346 11.06 6.64 -10.10
N MET A 347 10.20 5.80 -10.66
CA MET A 347 9.50 6.13 -11.92
C MET A 347 8.57 7.32 -11.79
N PHE A 348 7.79 7.41 -10.70
CA PHE A 348 6.86 8.53 -10.50
C PHE A 348 7.58 9.83 -10.16
N PHE A 349 8.73 9.79 -9.46
CA PHE A 349 9.57 10.98 -9.27
C PHE A 349 10.18 11.46 -10.58
N ALA A 350 10.67 10.55 -11.42
CA ALA A 350 11.17 10.92 -12.74
C ALA A 350 10.08 11.56 -13.60
N ALA A 351 8.88 10.97 -13.65
CA ALA A 351 7.74 11.56 -14.34
C ALA A 351 7.34 12.92 -13.76
N GLY A 352 7.40 13.08 -12.42
CA GLY A 352 7.17 14.35 -11.74
C GLY A 352 8.18 15.42 -12.12
N ASN A 353 9.46 15.09 -12.14
CA ASN A 353 10.53 16.01 -12.50
C ASN A 353 10.43 16.48 -13.95
N VAL A 354 10.11 15.57 -14.87
CA VAL A 354 9.88 15.90 -16.28
C VAL A 354 8.69 16.86 -16.43
N ALA A 355 7.59 16.59 -15.72
CA ALA A 355 6.42 17.45 -15.74
C ALA A 355 6.70 18.84 -15.16
N GLU A 356 7.42 18.93 -14.04
CA GLU A 356 7.73 20.20 -13.37
C GLU A 356 8.74 21.04 -14.18
N THR A 357 9.74 20.40 -14.78
CA THR A 357 10.82 21.10 -15.47
C THR A 357 10.44 21.52 -16.89
N TYR A 358 9.70 20.69 -17.62
CA TYR A 358 9.40 20.91 -19.04
C TYR A 358 7.91 21.01 -19.37
N GLY A 359 7.01 20.80 -18.41
CA GLY A 359 5.56 20.78 -18.67
C GLY A 359 5.12 19.60 -19.53
N TYR A 360 5.93 18.54 -19.61
CA TYR A 360 5.63 17.36 -20.44
C TYR A 360 4.86 16.32 -19.63
N TYR A 361 3.71 15.93 -20.16
CA TYR A 361 2.81 14.96 -19.52
C TYR A 361 2.57 13.74 -20.40
N LYS A 362 2.90 13.83 -21.69
CA LYS A 362 2.68 12.77 -22.67
C LYS A 362 3.99 12.13 -23.10
N ILE A 363 3.94 10.85 -23.41
CA ILE A 363 5.05 10.05 -23.92
C ILE A 363 5.52 10.61 -25.27
N SER A 364 4.58 11.02 -26.12
CA SER A 364 4.85 11.70 -27.39
C SER A 364 5.72 12.96 -27.27
N GLN A 365 5.81 13.58 -26.08
CA GLN A 365 6.63 14.77 -25.81
C GLN A 365 8.04 14.43 -25.31
N LEU A 366 8.34 13.16 -25.01
CA LEU A 366 9.59 12.78 -24.34
C LEU A 366 10.79 12.59 -25.27
N ASN A 367 10.66 12.88 -26.57
CA ASN A 367 11.77 12.70 -27.49
C ASN A 367 12.99 13.56 -27.09
N GLY A 368 14.15 12.92 -26.93
CA GLY A 368 15.39 13.58 -26.50
C GLY A 368 15.49 13.90 -25.00
N ILE A 369 14.50 13.55 -24.17
CA ILE A 369 14.50 13.88 -22.73
C ILE A 369 15.69 13.27 -21.99
N GLY A 370 16.16 12.09 -22.41
CA GLY A 370 17.31 11.42 -21.81
C GLY A 370 18.62 12.22 -21.92
N ARG A 371 18.80 13.04 -22.96
CA ARG A 371 19.96 13.92 -23.09
C ARG A 371 19.81 15.20 -22.25
N ARG A 372 18.57 15.65 -22.03
CA ARG A 372 18.26 16.87 -21.27
C ARG A 372 18.26 16.64 -19.76
N MET A 373 17.81 15.46 -19.32
CA MET A 373 17.75 15.06 -17.90
C MET A 373 18.44 13.70 -17.67
N PRO A 374 19.77 13.59 -17.91
CA PRO A 374 20.46 12.30 -17.93
C PRO A 374 20.39 11.53 -16.61
N LEU A 375 20.49 12.22 -15.47
CA LEU A 375 20.42 11.57 -14.15
C LEU A 375 19.00 11.04 -13.85
N THR A 376 17.98 11.88 -14.08
CA THR A 376 16.57 11.50 -13.87
C THR A 376 16.17 10.32 -14.76
N MET A 377 16.53 10.38 -16.05
CA MET A 377 16.20 9.33 -17.00
C MET A 377 17.07 8.08 -16.82
N GLY A 378 18.31 8.23 -16.35
CA GLY A 378 19.16 7.10 -15.94
C GLY A 378 18.52 6.30 -14.79
N ALA A 379 18.08 7.00 -13.73
CA ALA A 379 17.36 6.38 -12.62
C ALA A 379 16.04 5.74 -13.07
N PHE A 380 15.28 6.41 -13.95
CA PHE A 380 14.08 5.85 -14.56
C PHE A 380 14.37 4.56 -15.33
N THR A 381 15.42 4.54 -16.16
CA THR A 381 15.82 3.37 -16.94
C THR A 381 16.21 2.19 -16.06
N ILE A 382 16.98 2.41 -14.99
CA ILE A 382 17.33 1.36 -14.02
C ILE A 382 16.05 0.77 -13.39
N ALA A 383 15.10 1.63 -12.98
CA ALA A 383 13.82 1.17 -12.46
C ALA A 383 13.01 0.39 -13.50
N VAL A 384 13.05 0.79 -14.79
CA VAL A 384 12.40 0.07 -15.89
C VAL A 384 13.02 -1.30 -16.09
N PHE A 385 14.35 -1.41 -16.10
CA PHE A 385 15.02 -2.72 -16.16
C PHE A 385 14.60 -3.62 -15.01
N GLY A 386 14.39 -3.07 -13.81
CA GLY A 386 13.90 -3.85 -12.69
C GLY A 386 12.48 -4.35 -12.93
N MET A 387 11.61 -3.52 -13.49
CA MET A 387 10.22 -3.87 -13.77
C MET A 387 10.07 -4.94 -14.86
N ILE A 388 11.03 -5.03 -15.78
CA ILE A 388 11.09 -6.09 -16.80
C ILE A 388 11.79 -7.35 -16.25
N GLY A 389 12.49 -7.23 -15.12
CA GLY A 389 13.23 -8.33 -14.50
C GLY A 389 14.55 -8.63 -15.19
N LEU A 390 15.38 -7.61 -15.46
CA LEU A 390 16.68 -7.80 -16.11
C LEU A 390 17.82 -7.94 -15.06
N PRO A 391 18.67 -8.98 -15.08
CA PRO A 391 19.84 -9.03 -14.18
C PRO A 391 20.83 -7.88 -14.48
N PRO A 392 21.44 -7.22 -13.47
CA PRO A 392 21.50 -7.58 -12.05
C PRO A 392 20.57 -6.76 -11.13
N VAL A 393 19.48 -6.17 -11.64
CA VAL A 393 18.63 -5.27 -10.82
C VAL A 393 17.61 -6.04 -9.97
N ALA A 394 17.22 -5.43 -8.86
CA ALA A 394 16.42 -6.05 -7.80
C ALA A 394 15.18 -6.78 -8.32
N GLY A 395 14.42 -6.19 -9.25
CA GLY A 395 13.18 -6.80 -9.77
C GLY A 395 13.35 -8.07 -10.61
N PHE A 396 14.58 -8.53 -10.89
CA PHE A 396 14.83 -9.88 -11.42
C PHE A 396 14.63 -10.98 -10.36
N ILE A 397 14.91 -10.64 -9.09
CA ILE A 397 14.66 -11.47 -7.91
C ILE A 397 13.23 -11.24 -7.46
#